data_AF-A0A397BPH6-F1
#
_entry.id   AF-A0A397BPH6-F1
#
_cell.length_a   1.000
_cell.length_b   1.000
_cell.length_c   1.000
_cell.angle_alpha   90.00
_cell.angle_beta   90.00
_cell.angle_gamma   90.00
#
_symmetry.space_group_name_H-M   'P 1'
#
loop_
_entity.id
_entity.type
_entity.pdbx_description
1 polymer ?
#
loop_
_entity_poly.entity_id
_entity_poly.type
_entity_poly.pdbx_seq_one_letter_code
_entity_poly.pdbx_strand_id
1 'polypeptide(L)'
;ETTPPKAKHKGRCLCFVAGIMSDGEDNSQLLGLDIFHGGKFQPKDYHGMFTHACFVDCDGQCKIPSRKAMKKADMLAACETYGINVNQRLTRPVVWAVLKDHIDRVVKSEVESMAMERGHLVAWTPPYHSDLQPIEMVWSDVKGKVGRQYTVTTSFEDVRVLLDAAFASLPSKTIYNCIGPTERKVAAMSLYLETLDEADDELGQGSSDDENSVDMASEASSDDDE
;
A
#
# COMPACT_ATOMS: atom_id res chain seq x y z
N GLU A 1 -36.42 33.68 23.07
CA GLU A 1 -36.30 32.31 22.53
C GLU A 1 -35.00 31.70 22.99
N THR A 2 -35.06 30.63 23.77
CA THR A 2 -33.88 29.86 24.20
C THR A 2 -33.46 28.93 23.08
N THR A 3 -32.29 29.20 22.50
CA THR A 3 -31.66 28.33 21.49
C THR A 3 -31.47 26.94 22.09
N PRO A 4 -31.90 25.85 21.41
CA PRO A 4 -31.76 24.50 21.94
C PRO A 4 -30.29 24.15 22.19
N PRO A 5 -29.98 23.38 23.25
CA PRO A 5 -28.62 23.00 23.57
C PRO A 5 -28.01 22.15 22.44
N LYS A 6 -26.84 22.57 21.96
CA LYS A 6 -26.11 21.87 20.88
C LYS A 6 -25.87 20.40 21.26
N ALA A 7 -26.24 19.50 20.37
CA ALA A 7 -25.90 18.09 20.50
C ALA A 7 -24.36 17.94 20.54
N LYS A 8 -23.84 17.30 21.59
CA LYS A 8 -22.42 17.04 21.75
C LYS A 8 -22.01 15.87 20.86
N HIS A 9 -21.58 16.14 19.63
CA HIS A 9 -21.07 15.11 18.70
C HIS A 9 -19.60 14.72 18.93
N LYS A 10 -19.04 15.03 20.11
CA LYS A 10 -17.61 14.84 20.39
C LYS A 10 -17.27 13.34 20.31
N GLY A 11 -16.49 12.96 19.31
CA GLY A 11 -16.05 11.57 19.06
C GLY A 11 -16.92 10.76 18.10
N ARG A 12 -17.86 11.36 17.35
CA ARG A 12 -18.55 10.74 16.22
C ARG A 12 -17.91 11.21 14.91
N CYS A 13 -17.56 10.28 14.02
CA CYS A 13 -17.10 10.57 12.66
C CYS A 13 -17.92 9.77 11.65
N LEU A 14 -18.11 10.33 10.45
CA LEU A 14 -18.50 9.55 9.28
C LEU A 14 -17.22 9.07 8.59
N CYS A 15 -17.24 7.81 8.17
CA CYS A 15 -16.20 7.19 7.39
C CYS A 15 -16.81 6.68 6.10
N PHE A 16 -15.99 6.53 5.07
CA PHE A 16 -16.47 6.04 3.79
C PHE A 16 -15.38 5.26 3.06
N VAL A 17 -15.84 4.30 2.25
CA VAL A 17 -15.05 3.54 1.29
C VAL A 17 -15.61 3.86 -0.09
N ALA A 18 -14.73 4.16 -1.04
CA ALA A 18 -15.11 4.56 -2.39
C ALA A 18 -14.20 3.89 -3.42
N GLY A 19 -14.79 3.42 -4.52
CA GLY A 19 -14.08 2.94 -5.71
C GLY A 19 -14.35 3.88 -6.88
N ILE A 20 -13.33 4.24 -7.63
CA ILE A 20 -13.44 5.12 -8.81
C ILE A 20 -12.92 4.41 -10.06
N MET A 21 -13.46 4.80 -11.21
CA MET A 21 -12.99 4.40 -12.52
C MET A 21 -12.68 5.64 -13.34
N SER A 22 -11.52 5.64 -13.98
CA SER A 22 -11.17 6.63 -15.00
C SER A 22 -11.38 6.01 -16.37
N ASP A 23 -12.23 6.63 -17.17
CA ASP A 23 -12.60 6.17 -18.52
C ASP A 23 -12.81 7.37 -19.47
N GLY A 24 -11.90 8.35 -19.39
CA GLY A 24 -11.98 9.60 -20.15
C GLY A 24 -12.72 10.74 -19.42
N GLU A 25 -12.64 11.95 -19.97
CA GLU A 25 -13.15 13.17 -19.32
C GLU A 25 -14.66 13.10 -19.01
N ASP A 26 -15.44 12.38 -19.82
CA ASP A 26 -16.90 12.35 -19.75
C ASP A 26 -17.49 11.03 -19.23
N ASN A 27 -16.71 9.93 -19.12
CA ASN A 27 -17.21 8.62 -18.66
C ASN A 27 -16.60 8.12 -17.35
N SER A 28 -15.70 8.89 -16.74
CA SER A 28 -15.13 8.54 -15.44
C SER A 28 -16.19 8.65 -14.33
N GLN A 29 -16.25 7.66 -13.44
CA GLN A 29 -17.36 7.53 -12.51
C GLN A 29 -16.97 6.86 -11.19
N LEU A 30 -17.85 7.01 -10.20
CA LEU A 30 -17.78 6.29 -8.93
C LEU A 30 -18.38 4.89 -9.12
N LEU A 31 -17.59 3.85 -8.87
CA LEU A 31 -18.01 2.45 -9.00
C LEU A 31 -18.74 1.93 -7.76
N GLY A 32 -18.41 2.47 -6.59
CA GLY A 32 -18.98 2.06 -5.33
C GLY A 32 -18.73 3.08 -4.25
N LEU A 33 -19.69 3.22 -3.35
CA LEU A 33 -19.63 4.10 -2.20
C LEU A 33 -20.36 3.44 -1.03
N ASP A 34 -19.65 3.30 0.08
CA ASP A 34 -20.25 2.97 1.35
C ASP A 34 -19.86 4.03 2.38
N ILE A 35 -20.84 4.55 3.11
CA ILE A 35 -20.65 5.57 4.15
C ILE A 35 -21.24 5.04 5.45
N PHE A 36 -20.42 4.97 6.48
CA PHE A 36 -20.76 4.37 7.77
C PHE A 36 -20.26 5.21 8.94
N HIS A 37 -20.72 4.88 10.14
CA HIS A 37 -20.30 5.55 11.37
C HIS A 37 -18.98 4.98 11.86
N GLY A 38 -18.01 5.85 12.12
CA GLY A 38 -16.72 5.43 12.64
C GLY A 38 -16.75 5.09 14.13
N GLY A 39 -16.10 3.97 14.49
CA GLY A 39 -16.00 3.46 15.86
C GLY A 39 -14.81 4.04 16.65
N LYS A 40 -14.80 3.79 17.97
CA LYS A 40 -13.73 4.26 18.90
C LYS A 40 -12.33 3.68 18.63
N PHE A 41 -12.23 2.62 17.83
CA PHE A 41 -10.99 1.89 17.54
C PHE A 41 -10.65 1.88 16.04
N GLN A 42 -10.94 2.97 15.33
CA GLN A 42 -10.48 3.08 13.96
C GLN A 42 -8.97 3.24 13.88
N PRO A 43 -8.33 2.62 12.86
CA PRO A 43 -6.95 2.95 12.53
C PRO A 43 -6.82 4.46 12.40
N LYS A 44 -5.92 5.06 13.18
CA LYS A 44 -5.64 6.50 13.12
C LYS A 44 -5.02 6.92 11.79
N ASP A 45 -4.61 5.94 11.01
CA ASP A 45 -3.87 6.07 9.78
C ASP A 45 -4.56 5.25 8.69
N TYR A 46 -5.05 5.95 7.67
CA TYR A 46 -5.67 5.36 6.49
C TYR A 46 -4.66 4.57 5.65
N HIS A 47 -3.35 4.86 5.80
CA HIS A 47 -2.28 4.06 5.18
C HIS A 47 -2.25 2.61 5.68
N GLY A 48 -2.88 2.31 6.82
CA GLY A 48 -2.99 0.94 7.36
C GLY A 48 -4.25 0.18 6.96
N MET A 49 -5.27 0.85 6.41
CA MET A 49 -6.60 0.26 6.19
C MET A 49 -6.73 -0.53 4.88
N PHE A 50 -5.92 -0.22 3.87
CA PHE A 50 -5.97 -0.89 2.56
C PHE A 50 -4.62 -1.50 2.21
N THR A 51 -4.02 -2.17 3.19
CA THR A 51 -2.82 -2.97 2.95
C THR A 51 -3.22 -4.37 2.54
N HIS A 52 -2.32 -5.08 1.84
CA HIS A 52 -2.47 -6.51 1.58
C HIS A 52 -2.89 -7.29 2.85
N ALA A 53 -2.31 -6.94 4.00
CA ALA A 53 -2.67 -7.52 5.29
C ALA A 53 -4.16 -7.32 5.69
N CYS A 54 -4.81 -6.22 5.30
CA CYS A 54 -6.25 -6.02 5.56
C CYS A 54 -7.13 -6.91 4.68
N PHE A 55 -6.73 -7.13 3.43
CA PHE A 55 -7.52 -7.91 2.47
C PHE A 55 -7.27 -9.42 2.57
N VAL A 56 -6.21 -9.85 3.23
CA VAL A 56 -6.00 -11.25 3.60
C VAL A 56 -6.76 -11.61 4.89
N ASP A 57 -6.97 -10.66 5.81
CA ASP A 57 -7.68 -10.89 7.09
C ASP A 57 -9.23 -10.88 6.94
N CYS A 58 -9.78 -10.28 5.88
CA CYS A 58 -11.23 -10.06 5.74
C CYS A 58 -12.05 -11.30 5.35
N ASP A 59 -11.41 -12.37 4.91
CA ASP A 59 -12.08 -13.51 4.26
C ASP A 59 -12.67 -14.53 5.25
N GLY A 60 -12.37 -14.44 6.55
CA GLY A 60 -12.83 -15.44 7.54
C GLY A 60 -12.33 -16.88 7.31
N GLN A 61 -11.69 -17.15 6.16
CA GLN A 61 -11.07 -18.41 5.76
C GLN A 61 -9.55 -18.37 5.98
N CYS A 62 -8.90 -17.22 5.79
CA CYS A 62 -7.52 -17.00 6.19
C CYS A 62 -7.44 -16.37 7.59
N LYS A 63 -7.34 -17.22 8.62
CA LYS A 63 -7.03 -16.78 9.99
C LYS A 63 -5.56 -16.35 10.05
N ILE A 64 -5.22 -15.14 9.63
CA ILE A 64 -3.91 -14.56 9.96
C ILE A 64 -4.10 -13.45 10.99
N PRO A 65 -4.53 -13.79 12.23
CA PRO A 65 -4.72 -12.81 13.27
C PRO A 65 -3.44 -11.98 13.45
N SER A 66 -3.63 -10.69 13.72
CA SER A 66 -2.54 -9.75 14.00
C SER A 66 -1.44 -10.35 14.90
N ARG A 67 -0.18 -9.90 14.73
CA ARG A 67 1.00 -10.31 15.54
C ARG A 67 0.73 -10.40 17.05
N LYS A 68 -0.18 -9.57 17.58
CA LYS A 68 -0.55 -9.53 19.01
C LYS A 68 -1.44 -10.69 19.44
N ALA A 69 -2.24 -11.23 18.53
CA ALA A 69 -3.21 -12.29 18.81
C ALA A 69 -2.65 -13.70 18.53
N MET A 70 -1.71 -13.86 17.60
CA MET A 70 -1.19 -15.17 17.22
C MET A 70 -0.09 -15.66 18.19
N LYS A 71 -0.18 -16.92 18.64
CA LYS A 71 0.87 -17.55 19.45
C LYS A 71 2.01 -18.03 18.54
N LYS A 72 3.21 -18.18 19.08
CA LYS A 72 4.38 -18.68 18.33
C LYS A 72 4.12 -20.07 17.75
N ALA A 73 3.40 -20.94 18.45
CA ALA A 73 3.03 -22.27 17.97
C ALA A 73 2.18 -22.19 16.70
N ASP A 74 1.16 -21.32 16.69
CA ASP A 74 0.29 -21.11 15.53
C ASP A 74 1.07 -20.53 14.33
N MET A 75 2.01 -19.61 14.58
CA MET A 75 2.90 -19.08 13.54
C MET A 75 3.76 -20.19 12.90
N LEU A 76 4.29 -21.11 13.71
CA LEU A 76 5.11 -22.22 13.21
C LEU A 76 4.26 -23.22 12.41
N ALA A 77 3.04 -23.52 12.86
CA ALA A 77 2.11 -24.37 12.12
C ALA A 77 1.69 -23.74 10.78
N ALA A 78 1.49 -22.42 10.76
CA ALA A 78 1.25 -21.68 9.52
C ALA A 78 2.46 -21.73 8.59
N CYS A 79 3.68 -21.52 9.10
CA CYS A 79 4.91 -21.69 8.31
C CYS A 79 4.99 -23.08 7.67
N GLU A 80 4.70 -24.14 8.42
CA GLU A 80 4.69 -25.52 7.90
C GLU A 80 3.64 -25.72 6.81
N THR A 81 2.43 -25.15 7.00
CA THR A 81 1.34 -25.19 6.00
C THR A 81 1.75 -24.48 4.69
N TYR A 82 2.46 -23.36 4.79
CA TYR A 82 2.98 -22.62 3.63
C TYR A 82 4.32 -23.17 3.09
N GLY A 83 4.85 -24.25 3.68
CA GLY A 83 6.13 -24.84 3.27
C GLY A 83 7.37 -23.99 3.61
N ILE A 84 7.26 -23.06 4.56
CA ILE A 84 8.35 -22.18 5.00
C ILE A 84 9.20 -22.90 6.05
N ASN A 85 10.46 -23.17 5.74
CA ASN A 85 11.40 -23.78 6.69
C ASN A 85 11.89 -22.74 7.71
N VAL A 86 11.35 -22.78 8.93
CA VAL A 86 11.68 -21.85 10.01
C VAL A 86 12.21 -22.61 11.23
N ASN A 87 13.37 -22.18 11.75
CA ASN A 87 13.94 -22.77 12.95
C ASN A 87 13.06 -22.49 14.17
N GLN A 88 12.57 -23.56 14.81
CA GLN A 88 11.67 -23.49 15.98
C GLN A 88 12.25 -22.72 17.18
N ARG A 89 13.58 -22.56 17.25
CA ARG A 89 14.26 -21.78 18.31
C ARG A 89 14.13 -20.27 18.12
N LEU A 90 13.75 -19.79 16.94
CA LEU A 90 13.62 -18.36 16.65
C LEU A 90 12.59 -17.69 17.55
N THR A 91 12.80 -16.40 17.84
CA THR A 91 11.88 -15.64 18.68
C THR A 91 10.57 -15.39 17.94
N ARG A 92 9.46 -15.23 18.68
CA ARG A 92 8.14 -14.95 18.09
C ARG A 92 8.14 -13.78 17.08
N PRO A 93 8.85 -12.64 17.32
CA PRO A 93 8.98 -11.58 16.34
C PRO A 93 9.63 -11.99 15.02
N VAL A 94 10.66 -12.84 15.07
CA VAL A 94 11.42 -13.26 13.89
C VAL A 94 10.60 -14.25 13.07
N VAL A 95 9.95 -15.22 13.73
CA VAL A 95 9.02 -16.15 13.06
C VAL A 95 7.89 -15.38 12.36
N TRP A 96 7.33 -14.37 13.03
CA TRP A 96 6.31 -13.51 12.44
C TRP A 96 6.83 -12.71 11.23
N ALA A 97 8.05 -12.18 11.28
CA ALA A 97 8.60 -11.41 10.16
C ALA A 97 8.77 -12.27 8.91
N VAL A 98 9.28 -13.50 9.06
CA VAL A 98 9.44 -14.45 7.94
C VAL A 98 8.07 -14.88 7.39
N LEU A 99 7.13 -15.23 8.27
CA LEU A 99 5.78 -15.60 7.87
C LEU A 99 5.08 -14.43 7.14
N LYS A 100 5.22 -13.21 7.66
CA LYS A 100 4.65 -12.01 7.08
C LYS A 100 5.22 -11.71 5.69
N ASP A 101 6.53 -11.79 5.51
CA ASP A 101 7.17 -11.57 4.20
C ASP A 101 6.67 -12.60 3.17
N HIS A 102 6.51 -13.87 3.56
CA HIS A 102 5.94 -14.87 2.67
C HIS A 102 4.47 -14.56 2.30
N ILE A 103 3.64 -14.21 3.29
CA ILE A 103 2.24 -13.83 3.04
C ILE A 103 2.17 -12.64 2.08
N ASP A 104 2.95 -11.59 2.34
CA ASP A 104 2.96 -10.37 1.54
C ASP A 104 3.43 -10.62 0.09
N ARG A 105 4.17 -11.70 -0.17
CA ARG A 105 4.66 -12.07 -1.52
C ARG A 105 3.79 -13.08 -2.26
N VAL A 106 3.21 -14.04 -1.54
CA VAL A 106 2.68 -15.29 -2.14
C VAL A 106 1.16 -15.38 -2.01
N VAL A 107 0.62 -14.96 -0.88
CA VAL A 107 -0.82 -15.00 -0.67
C VAL A 107 -1.40 -13.84 -1.46
N LYS A 108 -2.39 -14.09 -2.30
CA LYS A 108 -3.18 -13.03 -2.94
C LYS A 108 -4.41 -12.81 -2.09
N SER A 109 -4.82 -11.55 -1.95
CA SER A 109 -6.11 -11.23 -1.37
C SER A 109 -7.27 -11.75 -2.22
N GLU A 110 -8.45 -11.85 -1.62
CA GLU A 110 -9.68 -12.20 -2.33
C GLU A 110 -9.97 -11.17 -3.44
N VAL A 111 -9.77 -9.88 -3.14
CA VAL A 111 -9.96 -8.79 -4.12
C VAL A 111 -9.02 -8.94 -5.32
N GLU A 112 -7.75 -9.31 -5.08
CA GLU A 112 -6.83 -9.62 -6.18
C GLU A 112 -7.27 -10.82 -7.00
N SER A 113 -7.70 -11.90 -6.33
CA SER A 113 -8.16 -13.11 -7.00
C SER A 113 -9.37 -12.82 -7.87
N MET A 114 -10.37 -12.12 -7.32
CA MET A 114 -11.57 -11.68 -8.01
C MET A 114 -11.28 -10.75 -9.20
N ALA A 115 -10.31 -9.85 -9.07
CA ALA A 115 -9.90 -8.96 -10.15
C ALA A 115 -9.18 -9.74 -11.27
N MET A 116 -8.24 -10.63 -10.90
CA MET A 116 -7.48 -11.45 -11.85
C MET A 116 -8.36 -12.45 -12.61
N GLU A 117 -9.34 -13.08 -11.95
CA GLU A 117 -10.34 -13.95 -12.60
C GLU A 117 -11.14 -13.23 -13.67
N ARG A 118 -11.34 -11.92 -13.51
CA ARG A 118 -12.00 -11.04 -14.49
C ARG A 118 -11.03 -10.45 -15.51
N GLY A 119 -9.76 -10.86 -15.50
CA GLY A 119 -8.73 -10.39 -16.42
C GLY A 119 -8.15 -9.00 -16.07
N HIS A 120 -8.35 -8.52 -14.84
CA HIS A 120 -7.79 -7.25 -14.39
C HIS A 120 -6.46 -7.44 -13.68
N LEU A 121 -5.53 -6.52 -13.95
CA LEU A 121 -4.27 -6.42 -13.20
C LEU A 121 -4.50 -5.60 -11.93
N VAL A 122 -3.93 -6.05 -10.82
CA VAL A 122 -3.97 -5.34 -9.54
C VAL A 122 -2.58 -4.81 -9.23
N ALA A 123 -2.51 -3.50 -8.98
CA ALA A 123 -1.29 -2.82 -8.56
C ALA A 123 -1.49 -2.27 -7.15
N TRP A 124 -0.55 -2.57 -6.25
CA TRP A 124 -0.53 -2.02 -4.90
C TRP A 124 0.34 -0.77 -4.84
N THR A 125 -0.16 0.25 -4.15
CA THR A 125 0.66 1.43 -3.85
C THR A 125 1.57 1.13 -2.66
N PRO A 126 2.85 1.52 -2.71
CA PRO A 126 3.76 1.31 -1.59
C PRO A 126 3.28 2.09 -0.34
N PRO A 127 3.56 1.60 0.88
CA PRO A 127 3.19 2.30 2.11
C PRO A 127 3.75 3.72 2.17
N TYR A 128 2.99 4.66 2.76
CA TYR A 128 3.38 6.07 2.95
C TYR A 128 3.56 6.91 1.67
N HIS A 129 3.02 6.44 0.53
CA HIS A 129 3.01 7.18 -0.74
C HIS A 129 1.59 7.51 -1.20
N SER A 130 0.94 8.47 -0.52
CA SER A 130 -0.43 8.94 -0.87
C SER A 130 -0.52 9.61 -2.23
N ASP A 131 0.58 10.16 -2.71
CA ASP A 131 0.74 10.72 -4.05
C ASP A 131 0.59 9.67 -5.18
N LEU A 132 0.77 8.39 -4.86
CA LEU A 132 0.50 7.27 -5.76
C LEU A 132 -0.94 6.74 -5.66
N GLN A 133 -1.78 7.36 -4.83
CA GLN A 133 -3.17 6.96 -4.62
C GLN A 133 -4.13 8.00 -5.24
N PRO A 134 -4.60 7.83 -6.49
CA PRO A 134 -5.46 8.80 -7.18
C PRO A 134 -6.71 9.23 -6.39
N ILE A 135 -7.28 8.31 -5.60
CA ILE A 135 -8.48 8.54 -4.80
C ILE A 135 -8.31 9.65 -3.74
N GLU A 136 -7.07 9.95 -3.31
CA GLU A 136 -6.78 11.02 -2.35
C GLU A 136 -7.27 12.39 -2.85
N MET A 137 -7.19 12.63 -4.16
CA MET A 137 -7.71 13.86 -4.77
C MET A 137 -9.24 13.94 -4.69
N VAL A 138 -9.93 12.82 -4.91
CA VAL A 138 -11.40 12.74 -4.74
C VAL A 138 -11.78 13.01 -3.29
N TRP A 139 -11.04 12.44 -2.34
CA TRP A 139 -11.27 12.69 -0.92
C TRP A 139 -11.08 14.17 -0.57
N SER A 140 -10.06 14.82 -1.12
CA SER A 140 -9.81 16.25 -0.94
C SER A 140 -10.97 17.10 -1.50
N ASP A 141 -11.46 16.80 -2.70
CA ASP A 141 -12.59 17.51 -3.31
C ASP A 141 -13.88 17.38 -2.47
N VAL A 142 -14.25 16.15 -2.13
CA VAL A 142 -15.47 15.85 -1.36
C VAL A 142 -15.40 16.48 0.03
N LYS A 143 -14.28 16.30 0.76
CA LYS A 143 -14.09 16.93 2.09
C LYS A 143 -14.13 18.45 1.98
N GLY A 144 -13.55 19.02 0.93
CA GLY A 144 -13.59 20.46 0.65
C GLY A 144 -15.01 20.97 0.40
N LYS A 145 -15.81 20.26 -0.41
CA LYS A 145 -17.22 20.59 -0.69
C LYS A 145 -18.08 20.58 0.56
N VAL A 146 -17.93 19.56 1.41
CA VAL A 146 -18.64 19.47 2.69
C VAL A 146 -18.16 20.55 3.66
N GLY A 147 -16.84 20.73 3.79
CA GLY A 147 -16.23 21.69 4.71
C GLY A 147 -16.61 23.15 4.41
N ARG A 148 -16.72 23.53 3.13
CA ARG A 148 -17.16 24.87 2.72
C ARG A 148 -18.62 25.19 3.06
N GLN A 149 -19.45 24.16 3.24
CA GLN A 149 -20.87 24.30 3.62
C GLN A 149 -21.08 24.20 5.13
N TYR A 150 -20.01 24.02 5.90
CA TYR A 150 -20.09 23.82 7.34
C TYR A 150 -20.44 25.12 8.06
N THR A 151 -21.40 25.04 8.99
CA THR A 151 -21.82 26.17 9.83
C THR A 151 -21.83 25.77 11.30
N VAL A 152 -21.98 26.75 12.20
CA VAL A 152 -22.00 26.51 13.66
C VAL A 152 -23.20 25.69 14.14
N THR A 153 -24.21 25.49 13.28
CA THR A 153 -25.44 24.72 13.53
C THR A 153 -25.50 23.39 12.78
N THR A 154 -24.51 23.07 11.94
CA THR A 154 -24.47 21.82 11.17
C THR A 154 -24.46 20.61 12.11
N SER A 155 -25.49 19.77 11.99
CA SER A 155 -25.63 18.50 12.73
C SER A 155 -24.89 17.37 12.02
N PHE A 156 -24.78 16.23 12.70
CA PHE A 156 -24.15 15.04 12.10
C PHE A 156 -24.97 14.46 10.94
N GLU A 157 -26.30 14.54 11.05
CA GLU A 157 -27.23 14.16 10.00
C GLU A 157 -27.08 15.07 8.78
N ASP A 158 -26.87 16.38 8.98
CA ASP A 158 -26.57 17.31 7.88
C ASP A 158 -25.26 16.95 7.18
N VAL A 159 -24.22 16.57 7.92
CA VAL A 159 -22.95 16.13 7.32
C VAL A 159 -23.15 14.91 6.43
N ARG A 160 -24.03 13.97 6.82
CA ARG A 160 -24.36 12.81 5.97
C ARG A 160 -24.99 13.24 4.65
N VAL A 161 -26.00 14.11 4.70
CA VAL A 161 -26.68 14.63 3.51
C VAL A 161 -25.71 15.38 2.60
N LEU A 162 -24.84 16.22 3.19
CA LEU A 162 -23.82 16.95 2.45
C LEU A 162 -22.80 16.02 1.79
N LEU A 163 -22.43 14.92 2.45
CA LEU A 163 -21.49 13.94 1.92
C LEU A 163 -22.11 13.19 0.72
N ASP A 164 -23.36 12.73 0.86
CA ASP A 164 -24.10 12.07 -0.23
C ASP A 164 -24.22 13.01 -1.45
N ALA A 165 -24.56 14.28 -1.21
CA ALA A 165 -24.64 15.30 -2.26
C ALA A 165 -23.27 15.62 -2.90
N ALA A 166 -22.19 15.63 -2.12
CA ALA A 166 -20.85 15.89 -2.62
C ALA A 166 -20.35 14.78 -3.55
N PHE A 167 -20.64 13.51 -3.24
CA PHE A 167 -20.34 12.38 -4.13
C PHE A 167 -21.25 12.35 -5.36
N ALA A 168 -22.55 12.60 -5.21
CA ALA A 168 -23.49 12.64 -6.33
C ALA A 168 -23.17 13.75 -7.34
N SER A 169 -22.57 14.85 -6.88
CA SER A 169 -22.15 15.98 -7.72
C SER A 169 -20.68 15.90 -8.15
N LEU A 170 -20.01 14.76 -7.96
CA LEU A 170 -18.62 14.59 -8.35
C LEU A 170 -18.51 14.52 -9.89
N PRO A 171 -17.86 15.49 -10.56
CA PRO A 171 -17.79 15.50 -12.01
C PRO A 171 -16.90 14.36 -12.54
N SER A 172 -17.28 13.76 -13.67
CA SER A 172 -16.45 12.78 -14.38
C SER A 172 -15.03 13.31 -14.61
N LYS A 173 -14.92 14.54 -15.11
CA LYS A 173 -13.64 15.22 -15.33
C LYS A 173 -12.78 15.32 -14.07
N THR A 174 -13.37 15.46 -12.88
CA THR A 174 -12.61 15.46 -11.63
C THR A 174 -11.99 14.10 -11.40
N ILE A 175 -12.77 13.01 -11.53
CA ILE A 175 -12.29 11.63 -11.35
C ILE A 175 -11.20 11.29 -12.38
N TYR A 176 -11.43 11.64 -13.64
CA TYR A 176 -10.46 11.44 -14.73
C TYR A 176 -9.11 12.10 -14.41
N ASN A 177 -9.16 13.38 -14.01
CA ASN A 177 -7.96 14.15 -13.73
C ASN A 177 -7.20 13.70 -12.47
N CYS A 178 -7.82 12.89 -11.60
CA CYS A 178 -7.15 12.36 -10.41
C CYS A 178 -6.05 11.36 -10.76
N ILE A 179 -6.12 10.67 -11.90
CA ILE A 179 -5.14 9.64 -12.27
C ILE A 179 -3.84 10.24 -12.83
N GLY A 180 -3.94 11.30 -13.62
CA GLY A 180 -2.79 11.88 -14.33
C GLY A 180 -1.57 12.23 -13.45
N PRO A 181 -1.73 12.79 -12.23
CA PRO A 181 -0.60 12.99 -11.32
C PRO A 181 0.14 11.69 -10.96
N THR A 182 -0.60 10.61 -10.69
CA THR A 182 -0.03 9.31 -10.37
C THR A 182 0.70 8.72 -11.58
N GLU A 183 0.10 8.76 -12.78
CA GLU A 183 0.75 8.30 -14.02
C GLU A 183 2.06 9.03 -14.29
N ARG A 184 2.08 10.37 -14.18
CA ARG A 184 3.32 11.15 -14.37
C ARG A 184 4.39 10.77 -13.37
N LYS A 185 4.00 10.50 -12.12
CA LYS A 185 4.95 10.12 -11.09
C LYS A 185 5.53 8.73 -11.32
N VAL A 186 4.69 7.76 -11.69
CA VAL A 186 5.15 6.41 -12.05
C VAL A 186 6.07 6.46 -13.27
N ALA A 187 5.73 7.24 -14.30
CA ALA A 187 6.58 7.42 -15.48
C ALA A 187 7.94 8.04 -15.13
N ALA A 188 7.96 9.07 -14.28
CA ALA A 188 9.21 9.68 -13.81
C ALA A 188 10.07 8.70 -12.99
N MET A 189 9.45 7.82 -12.20
CA MET A 189 10.16 6.77 -11.47
C MET A 189 10.73 5.71 -12.42
N SER A 190 9.99 5.29 -13.45
CA SER A 190 10.48 4.36 -14.48
C SER A 190 11.71 4.92 -15.18
N LEU A 191 11.62 6.18 -15.65
CA LEU A 191 12.73 6.85 -16.31
C LEU A 191 13.97 6.94 -15.42
N TYR A 192 13.78 7.23 -14.13
CA TYR A 192 14.91 7.27 -13.20
C TYR A 192 15.61 5.90 -13.06
N LEU A 193 14.87 4.80 -13.03
CA LEU A 193 15.45 3.46 -12.98
C LEU A 193 16.20 3.13 -14.27
N GLU A 194 15.61 3.44 -15.44
CA GLU A 194 16.26 3.27 -16.74
C GLU A 194 17.60 4.02 -16.80
N THR A 195 17.65 5.27 -16.31
CA THR A 195 18.91 6.04 -16.28
C THR A 195 19.96 5.49 -15.31
N LEU A 196 19.55 4.78 -14.25
CA LEU A 196 20.49 4.15 -13.33
C LEU A 196 21.08 2.88 -13.94
N ASP A 197 20.26 2.09 -14.63
CA ASP A 197 20.69 0.86 -15.30
C ASP A 197 21.70 1.20 -16.42
N GLU A 198 21.43 2.24 -17.22
CA GLU A 198 22.36 2.73 -18.25
C GLU A 198 23.72 3.17 -17.67
N ALA A 199 23.71 3.83 -16.51
CA ALA A 199 24.94 4.28 -15.86
C ALA A 199 25.77 3.12 -15.28
N ASP A 200 25.13 2.06 -14.79
CA ASP A 200 25.82 0.86 -14.28
C ASP A 200 26.47 0.06 -15.43
N ASP A 201 25.77 -0.04 -16.57
CA ASP A 201 26.28 -0.66 -17.79
C ASP A 201 27.52 0.07 -18.36
N GLU A 202 27.56 1.41 -18.26
CA GLU A 202 28.72 2.22 -18.64
C GLU A 202 29.93 2.00 -17.70
N LEU A 203 29.69 1.82 -16.39
CA LEU A 203 30.76 1.56 -15.41
C LEU A 203 31.32 0.14 -15.51
N GLY A 204 30.52 -0.84 -15.95
CA GLY A 204 30.94 -2.23 -16.17
C GLY A 204 31.91 -2.44 -17.35
N GLN A 205 32.00 -1.50 -18.29
CA GLN A 205 32.91 -1.58 -19.45
C GLN A 205 34.32 -1.00 -19.18
N GLY A 206 34.58 -0.46 -17.99
CA GLY A 206 35.88 0.11 -17.60
C GLY A 206 36.90 -0.88 -17.01
N SER A 207 36.51 -2.12 -16.71
CA SER A 207 37.39 -3.15 -16.14
C SER A 207 37.78 -4.18 -17.20
N SER A 208 38.57 -3.77 -18.17
CA SER A 208 39.33 -4.71 -19.00
C SER A 208 40.58 -5.11 -18.23
N ASP A 209 40.56 -6.33 -17.70
CA ASP A 209 41.69 -7.00 -17.07
C ASP A 209 42.88 -7.11 -18.04
N ASP A 210 43.95 -6.34 -17.81
CA ASP A 210 45.27 -6.62 -18.36
C ASP A 210 45.92 -7.74 -17.51
N GLU A 211 45.46 -8.97 -17.72
CA GLU A 211 46.13 -10.19 -17.26
C GLU A 211 47.03 -10.73 -18.39
N ASN A 212 48.32 -10.38 -18.35
CA ASN A 212 49.38 -11.01 -19.14
C ASN A 212 50.72 -10.80 -18.38
N SER A 213 51.57 -11.77 -18.04
CA SER A 213 51.66 -13.19 -18.40
C SER A 213 52.62 -13.91 -17.44
N VAL A 214 52.23 -15.09 -16.99
CA VAL A 214 53.00 -16.34 -16.73
C VAL A 214 54.44 -16.33 -16.19
N ASP A 215 54.57 -16.96 -15.01
CA ASP A 215 55.51 -18.01 -14.56
C ASP A 215 56.97 -18.07 -15.05
N MET A 216 57.92 -18.23 -14.11
CA MET A 216 58.74 -19.47 -14.05
C MET A 216 59.61 -19.58 -12.78
N ALA A 217 59.38 -20.71 -12.09
CA ALA A 217 60.30 -21.63 -11.42
C ALA A 217 61.27 -21.14 -10.32
N SER A 218 61.00 -21.72 -9.14
CA SER A 218 61.91 -22.04 -8.04
C SER A 218 63.22 -22.70 -8.46
N GLU A 219 64.34 -22.27 -7.86
CA GLU A 219 65.45 -23.16 -7.51
C GLU A 219 66.01 -22.73 -6.15
N ALA A 220 66.00 -23.68 -5.22
CA ALA A 220 66.74 -23.60 -3.98
C ALA A 220 68.16 -24.11 -4.25
N SER A 221 69.18 -23.34 -3.86
CA SER A 221 70.53 -23.89 -3.67
C SER A 221 71.20 -23.23 -2.48
N SER A 222 71.82 -24.10 -1.71
CA SER A 222 72.51 -23.89 -0.45
C SER A 222 73.90 -23.25 -0.60
N ASP A 223 74.41 -22.87 0.57
CA ASP A 223 75.82 -22.85 0.98
C ASP A 223 76.71 -21.60 0.72
N ASP A 224 77.20 -21.11 1.87
CA ASP A 224 78.55 -20.69 2.23
C ASP A 224 79.11 -19.28 1.90
N ASP A 225 79.52 -18.62 2.99
CA ASP A 225 80.84 -18.04 3.31
C ASP A 225 80.90 -16.58 3.85
N GLU A 226 81.67 -16.48 4.94
CA GLU A 226 82.19 -15.37 5.77
C GLU A 226 81.31 -14.60 6.77
#